data_AF-A0A933MJY7-F1
#
_entry.id   AF-A0A933MJY7-F1
#
_cell.length_a   1.000
_cell.length_b   1.000
_cell.length_c   1.000
_cell.angle_alpha   90.00
_cell.angle_beta   90.00
_cell.angle_gamma   90.00
#
_symmetry.space_group_name_H-M   'P 1'
#
loop_
_entity.id
_entity.type
_entity.pdbx_description
1 polymer ?
#
loop_
_entity_poly.entity_id
_entity_poly.type
_entity_poly.pdbx_seq_one_letter_code
_entity_poly.pdbx_strand_id
1 'polypeptide(L)'
;MNYRITQPFLFMTSSSLVTVTGRRAADLKELLDGIKEVPGSSIYHHSHQAYREWQTFDRPPVHDFGYWAGEVLRERSLGEKLSTIDPTQHDDVRGFRDEMIRVIEKHLEGKPLLNRCPPGSEFSFCQSVSVISSTGIKAGDLGEFMAALGLVTNRSLYYHLFEARLRLHRADNDFSIWMREQLKKQELAEQISRLDIAVHSLDQIRARLFAILGQHQGISALELVRRVAQLPVDMVESLLTEILTLPVRTATRFWGKSPRTLAHALTKSIKHNRKGRRSNGSGPA
;
A
#
# COMPACT_ATOMS: atom_id res chain seq x y z
N MET A 1 19.28 3.79 37.25
CA MET A 1 17.95 3.75 36.63
C MET A 1 18.10 4.30 35.22
N ASN A 2 18.19 3.45 34.19
CA ASN A 2 18.39 3.90 32.82
C ASN A 2 17.04 4.31 32.23
N TYR A 3 16.73 5.61 32.25
CA TYR A 3 15.62 6.17 31.49
C TYR A 3 15.97 6.04 30.00
N ARG A 4 15.42 5.03 29.32
CA ARG A 4 15.48 4.97 27.86
C ARG A 4 14.49 5.98 27.30
N ILE A 5 15.01 6.99 26.61
CA ILE A 5 14.23 7.99 25.90
C ILE A 5 13.58 7.30 24.70
N THR A 6 12.25 7.31 24.63
CA THR A 6 11.49 6.86 23.47
C THR A 6 11.78 7.78 22.29
N GLN A 7 12.19 7.20 21.15
CA GLN A 7 12.37 7.98 19.93
C GLN A 7 11.01 8.18 19.25
N PRO A 8 10.62 9.41 18.89
CA PRO A 8 9.37 9.63 18.18
C PRO A 8 9.43 8.98 16.80
N PHE A 9 8.30 8.45 16.35
CA PHE A 9 8.15 8.03 14.97
C PHE A 9 8.13 9.25 14.05
N LEU A 10 8.94 9.22 13.00
CA LEU A 10 8.97 10.28 11.99
C LEU A 10 8.28 9.77 10.73
N PHE A 11 7.18 10.41 10.34
CA PHE A 11 6.50 10.05 9.10
C PHE A 11 7.25 10.65 7.92
N MET A 12 7.72 9.76 7.06
CA MET A 12 8.39 10.06 5.80
C MET A 12 7.45 9.72 4.65
N THR A 13 7.75 10.23 3.47
CA THR A 13 7.01 9.93 2.25
C THR A 13 7.98 9.78 1.09
N SER A 14 7.60 9.02 0.07
CA SER A 14 8.37 8.86 -1.16
C SER A 14 7.64 9.43 -2.36
N SER A 15 8.43 10.04 -3.25
CA SER A 15 8.02 10.39 -4.61
C SER A 15 8.86 9.64 -5.63
N SER A 16 8.24 9.17 -6.71
CA SER A 16 8.97 8.51 -7.78
C SER A 16 9.33 9.49 -8.88
N LEU A 17 10.61 9.62 -9.19
CA LEU A 17 11.08 10.20 -10.44
C LEU A 17 11.25 9.08 -11.46
N VAL A 18 10.51 9.15 -12.57
CA VAL A 18 10.51 8.12 -13.62
C VAL A 18 11.36 8.58 -14.80
N THR A 19 12.15 7.67 -15.34
CA THR A 19 12.99 7.92 -16.52
C THR A 19 12.92 6.74 -17.47
N VAL A 20 12.77 7.02 -18.76
CA VAL A 20 12.80 5.97 -19.80
C VAL A 20 14.24 5.48 -19.95
N THR A 21 14.44 4.15 -19.96
CA THR A 21 15.78 3.55 -20.09
C THR A 21 16.30 3.53 -21.53
N GLY A 22 15.41 3.77 -22.50
CA GLY A 22 15.67 3.60 -23.94
C GLY A 22 15.52 2.16 -24.43
N ARG A 23 15.47 1.18 -23.51
CA ARG A 23 15.26 -0.22 -23.87
C ARG A 23 13.79 -0.52 -24.14
N ARG A 24 13.52 -1.26 -25.21
CA ARG A 24 12.19 -1.71 -25.60
C ARG A 24 12.21 -3.20 -25.90
N ALA A 25 11.06 -3.85 -25.76
CA ALA A 25 10.86 -5.23 -26.20
C ALA A 25 9.61 -5.35 -27.07
N ALA A 26 9.76 -5.92 -28.26
CA ALA A 26 8.68 -6.21 -29.20
C ALA A 26 8.18 -7.67 -29.10
N ASP A 27 8.96 -8.56 -28.48
CA ASP A 27 8.61 -9.96 -28.28
C ASP A 27 9.12 -10.48 -26.92
N LEU A 28 8.81 -11.74 -26.63
CA LEU A 28 9.14 -12.35 -25.34
C LEU A 28 10.64 -12.50 -25.12
N LYS A 29 11.43 -12.72 -26.18
CA LYS A 29 12.87 -12.88 -26.07
C LYS A 29 13.53 -11.54 -25.74
N GLU A 30 13.13 -10.49 -26.44
CA GLU A 30 13.57 -9.12 -26.14
C GLU A 30 13.15 -8.69 -24.72
N LEU A 31 11.96 -9.11 -24.26
CA LEU A 31 11.50 -8.85 -22.89
C LEU A 31 12.39 -9.55 -21.87
N LEU A 32 12.70 -10.82 -22.07
CA LEU A 32 13.58 -11.60 -21.21
C LEU A 32 14.99 -10.97 -21.12
N ASP A 33 15.56 -10.65 -22.27
CA ASP A 33 16.88 -9.99 -22.35
C ASP A 33 16.83 -8.63 -21.62
N GLY A 34 15.73 -7.89 -21.77
CA GLY A 34 15.49 -6.66 -21.02
C GLY A 34 15.44 -6.85 -19.52
N ILE A 35 14.66 -7.80 -19.01
CA ILE A 35 14.57 -8.09 -17.56
C ILE A 35 15.94 -8.44 -16.97
N LYS A 36 16.78 -9.18 -17.73
CA LYS A 36 18.13 -9.55 -17.31
C LYS A 36 19.07 -8.35 -17.19
N GLU A 37 18.97 -7.38 -18.09
CA GLU A 37 19.95 -6.30 -18.23
C GLU A 37 19.56 -4.99 -17.51
N VAL A 38 18.26 -4.65 -17.41
CA VAL A 38 17.83 -3.38 -16.82
C VAL A 38 18.18 -3.28 -15.33
N PRO A 39 18.35 -2.07 -14.77
CA PRO A 39 18.59 -1.89 -13.34
C PRO A 39 17.39 -2.35 -12.49
N GLY A 40 17.64 -2.66 -11.21
CA GLY A 40 16.58 -3.06 -10.27
C GLY A 40 15.46 -2.03 -10.14
N SER A 41 15.80 -0.75 -10.26
CA SER A 41 14.85 0.37 -10.30
C SER A 41 13.81 0.28 -11.43
N SER A 42 14.14 -0.41 -12.53
CA SER A 42 13.20 -0.68 -13.63
C SER A 42 12.26 -1.83 -13.31
N ILE A 43 12.79 -2.91 -12.75
CA ILE A 43 11.96 -4.03 -12.29
C ILE A 43 10.99 -3.54 -11.22
N TYR A 44 11.44 -2.76 -10.24
CA TYR A 44 10.60 -2.16 -9.21
C TYR A 44 9.50 -1.26 -9.82
N HIS A 45 9.84 -0.42 -10.80
CA HIS A 45 8.88 0.46 -11.46
C HIS A 45 7.72 -0.32 -12.08
N HIS A 46 8.04 -1.37 -12.85
CA HIS A 46 7.06 -2.19 -13.57
C HIS A 46 6.37 -3.26 -12.72
N SER A 47 6.62 -3.29 -11.41
CA SER A 47 6.00 -4.28 -10.51
C SER A 47 5.40 -3.66 -9.26
N HIS A 48 6.23 -3.07 -8.41
CA HIS A 48 5.82 -2.64 -7.08
C HIS A 48 5.03 -1.32 -7.10
N GLN A 49 5.27 -0.44 -8.08
CA GLN A 49 4.58 0.85 -8.13
C GLN A 49 3.08 0.73 -8.36
N ALA A 50 2.61 -0.37 -8.97
CA ALA A 50 1.19 -0.61 -9.17
C ALA A 50 0.41 -0.60 -7.84
N TYR A 51 1.03 -1.05 -6.74
CA TYR A 51 0.44 -0.98 -5.39
C TYR A 51 0.35 0.44 -4.82
N ARG A 52 1.18 1.37 -5.29
CA ARG A 52 1.13 2.77 -4.84
C ARG A 52 -0.12 3.49 -5.39
N GLU A 53 -0.51 3.12 -6.60
CA GLU A 53 -1.58 3.77 -7.37
C GLU A 53 -2.88 2.97 -7.35
N TRP A 54 -2.88 1.80 -6.70
CA TRP A 54 -4.05 0.97 -6.53
C TRP A 54 -5.07 1.64 -5.62
N GLN A 55 -6.03 2.32 -6.25
CA GLN A 55 -7.04 3.09 -5.55
C GLN A 55 -8.23 2.22 -5.15
N THR A 56 -8.87 1.49 -6.07
CA THR A 56 -9.99 0.60 -5.71
C THR A 56 -10.41 -0.27 -6.89
N PHE A 57 -10.20 -1.59 -6.83
CA PHE A 57 -10.93 -2.61 -7.63
C PHE A 57 -10.87 -3.96 -6.91
N ASP A 58 -11.83 -4.86 -7.18
CA ASP A 58 -12.01 -6.18 -6.55
C ASP A 58 -10.83 -7.17 -6.71
N ARG A 59 -9.72 -6.74 -7.33
CA ARG A 59 -8.55 -7.57 -7.59
C ARG A 59 -7.26 -6.83 -7.27
N PRO A 60 -6.24 -7.52 -6.72
CA PRO A 60 -4.89 -7.00 -6.61
C PRO A 60 -4.36 -6.45 -7.94
N PRO A 61 -3.46 -5.46 -7.92
CA PRO A 61 -2.88 -4.92 -9.14
C PRO A 61 -2.04 -6.00 -9.84
N VAL A 62 -2.15 -6.06 -11.16
CA VAL A 62 -1.27 -6.88 -11.99
C VAL A 62 -0.07 -6.04 -12.39
N HIS A 63 1.13 -6.58 -12.23
CA HIS A 63 2.35 -5.90 -12.66
C HIS A 63 2.48 -5.85 -14.20
N ASP A 64 3.18 -4.85 -14.72
CA ASP A 64 3.22 -4.53 -16.15
C ASP A 64 3.70 -5.70 -17.01
N PHE A 65 4.64 -6.51 -16.49
CA PHE A 65 5.14 -7.68 -17.23
C PHE A 65 4.05 -8.73 -17.52
N GLY A 66 3.20 -9.02 -16.53
CA GLY A 66 2.11 -9.99 -16.67
C GLY A 66 1.02 -9.45 -17.59
N TYR A 67 0.67 -8.17 -17.41
CA TYR A 67 -0.25 -7.46 -18.28
C TYR A 67 0.22 -7.44 -19.73
N TRP A 68 1.46 -7.04 -19.99
CA TRP A 68 1.99 -6.94 -21.35
C TRP A 68 2.08 -8.31 -22.03
N ALA A 69 2.56 -9.34 -21.33
CA ALA A 69 2.61 -10.70 -21.89
C ALA A 69 1.20 -11.23 -22.24
N GLY A 70 0.22 -11.06 -21.36
CA GLY A 70 -1.13 -11.57 -21.57
C GLY A 70 -1.95 -10.79 -22.59
N GLU A 71 -1.95 -9.46 -22.47
CA GLU A 71 -2.87 -8.58 -23.20
C GLU A 71 -2.26 -8.01 -24.48
N VAL A 72 -0.97 -7.67 -24.46
CA VAL A 72 -0.29 -7.02 -25.60
C VAL A 72 0.37 -8.04 -26.51
N LEU A 73 1.16 -8.97 -25.94
CA LEU A 73 1.80 -10.04 -26.69
C LEU A 73 0.83 -11.20 -27.01
N ARG A 74 -0.36 -11.20 -26.38
CA ARG A 74 -1.42 -12.20 -26.55
C ARG A 74 -1.00 -13.61 -26.11
N GLU A 75 -0.04 -13.71 -25.20
CA GLU A 75 0.40 -14.94 -24.57
C GLU A 75 -0.34 -15.16 -23.24
N ARG A 76 -1.65 -15.40 -23.30
CA ARG A 76 -2.53 -15.47 -22.11
C ARG A 76 -2.02 -16.42 -21.03
N SER A 77 -1.58 -17.62 -21.40
CA SER A 77 -1.07 -18.60 -20.42
C SER A 77 0.17 -18.10 -19.70
N LEU A 78 1.06 -17.37 -20.38
CA LEU A 78 2.20 -16.75 -19.75
C LEU A 78 1.77 -15.56 -18.89
N GLY A 79 0.92 -14.68 -19.41
CA GLY A 79 0.40 -13.52 -18.68
C GLY A 79 -0.24 -13.91 -17.35
N GLU A 80 -1.05 -14.97 -17.33
CA GLU A 80 -1.62 -15.54 -16.11
C GLU A 80 -0.54 -16.02 -15.13
N LYS A 81 0.42 -16.82 -15.60
CA LYS A 81 1.52 -17.32 -14.76
C LYS A 81 2.33 -16.17 -14.15
N LEU A 82 2.70 -15.18 -14.96
CA LEU A 82 3.45 -14.02 -14.50
C LEU A 82 2.62 -13.24 -13.46
N SER A 83 1.34 -13.01 -13.72
CA SER A 83 0.45 -12.26 -12.81
C SER A 83 0.24 -12.92 -11.44
N THR A 84 0.56 -14.22 -11.29
CA THR A 84 0.53 -14.90 -9.98
C THR A 84 1.78 -14.67 -9.13
N ILE A 85 2.85 -14.12 -9.72
CA ILE A 85 4.09 -13.80 -9.01
C ILE A 85 3.88 -12.47 -8.30
N ASP A 86 3.65 -12.52 -6.99
CA ASP A 86 3.45 -11.34 -6.17
C ASP A 86 4.80 -10.72 -5.78
N PRO A 87 5.13 -9.50 -6.25
CA PRO A 87 6.40 -8.87 -5.94
C PRO A 87 6.61 -8.62 -4.44
N THR A 88 5.53 -8.54 -3.64
CA THR A 88 5.61 -8.27 -2.20
C THR A 88 5.96 -9.50 -1.36
N GLN A 89 6.01 -10.70 -1.95
CA GLN A 89 6.45 -11.95 -1.31
C GLN A 89 7.97 -12.17 -1.37
N HIS A 90 8.69 -11.25 -2.02
CA HIS A 90 10.15 -11.30 -2.11
C HIS A 90 10.80 -10.29 -1.17
N ASP A 91 11.90 -10.69 -0.53
CA ASP A 91 12.67 -9.81 0.36
C ASP A 91 13.39 -8.68 -0.40
N ASP A 92 13.64 -8.88 -1.69
CA ASP A 92 14.22 -7.86 -2.57
C ASP A 92 13.77 -8.00 -4.04
N VAL A 93 14.11 -6.98 -4.83
CA VAL A 93 13.77 -6.89 -6.25
C VAL A 93 14.53 -7.92 -7.10
N ARG A 94 15.67 -8.44 -6.62
CA ARG A 94 16.46 -9.44 -7.35
C ARG A 94 15.75 -10.79 -7.31
N GLY A 95 15.25 -11.20 -6.14
CA GLY A 95 14.47 -12.42 -5.99
C GLY A 95 13.24 -12.43 -6.90
N PHE A 96 12.50 -11.33 -6.96
CA PHE A 96 11.37 -11.20 -7.90
C PHE A 96 11.82 -11.29 -9.36
N ARG A 97 12.90 -10.59 -9.73
CA ARG A 97 13.48 -10.66 -11.08
C ARG A 97 13.85 -12.09 -11.48
N ASP A 98 14.52 -12.82 -10.60
CA ASP A 98 15.00 -14.17 -10.88
C ASP A 98 13.83 -15.13 -11.07
N GLU A 99 12.75 -14.99 -10.30
CA GLU A 99 11.54 -15.75 -10.51
C GLU A 99 10.86 -15.43 -11.86
N MET A 100 10.77 -14.15 -12.22
CA MET A 100 10.27 -13.72 -13.53
C MET A 100 11.07 -14.32 -14.68
N ILE A 101 12.41 -14.26 -14.61
CA ILE A 101 13.33 -14.85 -15.60
C ILE A 101 13.05 -16.35 -15.74
N ARG A 102 13.02 -17.07 -14.61
CA ARG A 102 12.79 -18.51 -14.58
C ARG A 102 11.49 -18.91 -15.25
N VAL A 103 10.39 -18.18 -14.98
CA VAL A 103 9.07 -18.49 -15.55
C VAL A 103 9.05 -18.22 -17.06
N ILE A 104 9.68 -17.15 -17.52
CA ILE A 104 9.77 -16.82 -18.95
C ILE A 104 10.66 -17.83 -19.69
N GLU A 105 11.82 -18.17 -19.16
CA GLU A 105 12.73 -19.16 -19.76
C GLU A 105 12.06 -20.52 -19.92
N LYS A 106 11.41 -21.01 -18.85
CA LYS A 106 10.63 -22.25 -18.90
C LYS A 106 9.50 -22.20 -19.94
N HIS A 107 8.90 -21.04 -20.13
CA HIS A 107 7.86 -20.88 -21.16
C HIS A 107 8.44 -20.97 -22.57
N LEU A 108 9.62 -20.36 -22.81
CA LEU A 108 10.33 -20.41 -24.09
C LEU A 108 10.79 -21.82 -24.49
N GLU A 109 11.16 -22.66 -23.52
CA GLU A 109 11.48 -24.07 -23.75
C GLU A 109 10.27 -24.87 -24.29
N GLY A 110 9.05 -24.45 -23.93
CA GLY A 110 7.80 -25.12 -24.27
C GLY A 110 7.29 -24.89 -25.69
N LYS A 111 8.07 -24.27 -26.59
CA LYS A 111 7.66 -23.82 -27.94
C LYS A 111 6.43 -22.90 -27.91
N PRO A 112 6.54 -21.71 -27.30
CA PRO A 112 5.43 -20.77 -27.22
C PRO A 112 5.09 -20.17 -28.60
N LEU A 113 4.03 -19.35 -28.67
CA LEU A 113 3.75 -18.61 -29.88
C LEU A 113 4.85 -17.55 -30.04
N LEU A 114 5.50 -17.53 -31.20
CA LEU A 114 6.51 -16.51 -31.50
C LEU A 114 5.82 -15.22 -31.94
N ASN A 115 4.93 -14.71 -31.11
CA ASN A 115 4.21 -13.47 -31.34
C ASN A 115 5.17 -12.29 -31.24
N ARG A 116 4.89 -11.27 -32.04
CA ARG A 116 5.40 -9.91 -31.84
C ARG A 116 4.24 -9.01 -31.48
N CYS A 117 4.50 -8.02 -30.63
CA CYS A 117 3.51 -7.01 -30.32
C CYS A 117 3.19 -6.16 -31.58
N PRO A 118 2.01 -5.51 -31.62
CA PRO A 118 1.73 -4.50 -32.62
C PRO A 118 2.80 -3.37 -32.60
N PRO A 119 3.12 -2.77 -33.75
CA PRO A 119 4.02 -1.61 -33.79
C PRO A 119 3.54 -0.48 -32.87
N GLY A 120 4.44 0.06 -32.04
CA GLY A 120 4.10 1.10 -31.07
C GLY A 120 3.58 0.60 -29.73
N SER A 121 3.38 -0.72 -29.57
CA SER A 121 2.99 -1.38 -28.32
C SER A 121 4.14 -2.14 -27.65
N GLU A 122 5.39 -1.83 -28.03
CA GLU A 122 6.57 -2.43 -27.41
C GLU A 122 6.62 -2.11 -25.92
N PHE A 123 7.05 -3.09 -25.12
CA PHE A 123 7.28 -2.87 -23.70
C PHE A 123 8.43 -1.87 -23.54
N SER A 124 8.12 -0.67 -23.05
CA SER A 124 9.13 0.35 -22.79
C SER A 124 9.62 0.24 -21.35
N PHE A 125 10.88 -0.15 -21.18
CA PHE A 125 11.47 -0.21 -19.85
C PHE A 125 11.71 1.20 -19.32
N CYS A 126 11.04 1.53 -18.23
CA CYS A 126 11.20 2.72 -17.43
C CYS A 126 11.85 2.33 -16.10
N GLN A 127 12.62 3.25 -15.53
CA GLN A 127 13.20 3.10 -14.20
C GLN A 127 12.72 4.21 -13.28
N SER A 128 12.72 3.92 -11.98
CA SER A 128 12.28 4.87 -10.98
C SER A 128 13.25 5.02 -9.82
N VAL A 129 13.41 6.26 -9.36
CA VAL A 129 14.16 6.59 -8.15
C VAL A 129 13.21 7.20 -7.13
N SER A 130 13.20 6.65 -5.93
CA SER A 130 12.44 7.20 -4.80
C SER A 130 13.17 8.40 -4.20
N VAL A 131 12.57 9.57 -4.30
CA VAL A 131 12.95 10.79 -3.58
C VAL A 131 12.20 10.80 -2.26
N ILE A 132 12.94 10.64 -1.16
CA ILE A 132 12.40 10.55 0.19
C ILE A 132 12.38 11.94 0.82
N SER A 133 11.26 12.32 1.42
CA SER A 133 11.14 13.58 2.16
C SER A 133 10.40 13.39 3.48
N SER A 134 10.68 14.26 4.44
CA SER A 134 9.92 14.31 5.69
C SER A 134 8.55 14.94 5.45
N THR A 135 7.52 14.37 6.08
CA THR A 135 6.19 15.01 6.12
C THR A 135 6.10 16.13 7.17
N GLY A 136 7.10 16.25 8.04
CA GLY A 136 7.07 17.15 9.21
C GLY A 136 6.20 16.64 10.37
N ILE A 137 5.42 15.57 10.19
CA ILE A 137 4.59 15.00 11.26
C ILE A 137 5.36 13.89 11.99
N LYS A 138 5.20 13.87 13.32
CA LYS A 138 5.86 12.95 14.23
C LYS A 138 4.89 12.43 15.28
N ALA A 139 5.21 11.31 15.90
CA ALA A 139 4.44 10.74 16.99
C ALA A 139 5.36 10.20 18.10
N GLY A 140 5.21 10.70 19.32
CA GLY A 140 5.89 10.21 20.51
C GLY A 140 5.18 9.05 21.20
N ASP A 141 3.88 8.89 20.96
CA ASP A 141 3.06 7.82 21.55
C ASP A 141 2.00 7.28 20.58
N LEU A 142 1.20 6.32 21.06
CA LEU A 142 0.18 5.63 20.26
C LEU A 142 -1.00 6.52 19.86
N GLY A 143 -1.36 7.50 20.69
CA GLY A 143 -2.42 8.47 20.41
C GLY A 143 -2.00 9.44 19.32
N GLU A 144 -0.79 10.00 19.43
CA GLU A 144 -0.19 10.84 18.41
C GLU A 144 0.02 10.08 17.10
N PHE A 145 0.44 8.81 17.15
CA PHE A 145 0.60 7.96 15.96
C PHE A 145 -0.74 7.75 15.25
N MET A 146 -1.81 7.46 16.01
CA MET A 146 -3.15 7.32 15.45
C MET A 146 -3.65 8.64 14.82
N ALA A 147 -3.40 9.78 15.46
CA ALA A 147 -3.74 11.08 14.88
C ALA A 147 -2.96 11.34 13.58
N ALA A 148 -1.65 11.06 13.59
CA ALA A 148 -0.78 11.22 12.43
C ALA A 148 -1.19 10.35 11.25
N LEU A 149 -1.65 9.11 11.46
CA LEU A 149 -2.21 8.25 10.40
C LEU A 149 -3.39 8.90 9.65
N GLY A 150 -4.14 9.78 10.33
CA GLY A 150 -5.24 10.54 9.76
C GLY A 150 -4.81 11.83 9.03
N LEU A 151 -3.53 12.18 9.07
CA LEU A 151 -2.98 13.38 8.44
C LEU A 151 -2.04 13.03 7.28
N VAL A 152 -1.34 11.89 7.36
CA VAL A 152 -0.38 11.48 6.33
C VAL A 152 -1.07 10.88 5.10
N THR A 153 -0.49 11.14 3.93
CA THR A 153 -1.00 10.65 2.64
C THR A 153 -0.72 9.15 2.46
N ASN A 154 -1.39 8.53 1.47
CA ASN A 154 -1.13 7.14 1.07
C ASN A 154 0.33 6.88 0.69
N ARG A 155 1.03 7.89 0.18
CA ARG A 155 2.45 7.79 -0.16
C ARG A 155 3.33 7.53 1.08
N SER A 156 2.96 8.10 2.23
CA SER A 156 3.65 7.82 3.49
C SER A 156 3.39 6.40 3.96
N LEU A 157 2.15 5.92 3.86
CA LEU A 157 1.82 4.53 4.18
C LEU A 157 2.58 3.56 3.28
N TYR A 158 2.60 3.82 1.98
CA TYR A 158 3.34 3.03 1.00
C TYR A 158 4.83 2.98 1.34
N TYR A 159 5.45 4.13 1.63
CA TYR A 159 6.85 4.18 2.03
C TYR A 159 7.15 3.33 3.28
N HIS A 160 6.32 3.46 4.32
CA HIS A 160 6.57 2.81 5.59
C HIS A 160 6.17 1.33 5.65
N LEU A 161 5.30 0.86 4.75
CA LEU A 161 4.78 -0.52 4.74
C LEU A 161 5.28 -1.36 3.57
N PHE A 162 5.37 -0.79 2.37
CA PHE A 162 5.78 -1.50 1.15
C PHE A 162 7.28 -1.29 0.91
N GLU A 163 7.72 -0.04 0.72
CA GLU A 163 9.15 0.24 0.45
C GLU A 163 10.03 -0.18 1.63
N ALA A 164 9.50 -0.11 2.86
CA ALA A 164 10.18 -0.58 4.05
C ALA A 164 10.60 -2.05 3.94
N ARG A 165 9.78 -2.95 3.40
CA ARG A 165 10.13 -4.38 3.27
C ARG A 165 11.38 -4.58 2.41
N LEU A 166 11.41 -3.93 1.25
CA LEU A 166 12.58 -3.96 0.35
C LEU A 166 13.80 -3.28 0.96
N ARG A 167 13.62 -2.13 1.60
CA ARG A 167 14.72 -1.38 2.25
C ARG A 167 15.31 -2.12 3.44
N LEU A 168 14.48 -2.87 4.17
CA LEU A 168 14.87 -3.62 5.37
C LEU A 168 15.28 -5.07 5.07
N HIS A 169 15.08 -5.52 3.83
CA HIS A 169 15.30 -6.89 3.37
C HIS A 169 14.62 -7.94 4.26
N ARG A 170 13.37 -7.70 4.61
CA ARG A 170 12.55 -8.62 5.43
C ARG A 170 11.07 -8.29 5.33
N ALA A 171 10.22 -9.28 5.61
CA ALA A 171 8.77 -9.12 5.76
C ALA A 171 8.35 -8.39 7.06
N ASP A 172 8.89 -7.18 7.31
CA ASP A 172 8.50 -6.30 8.40
C ASP A 172 8.39 -4.84 7.90
N ASN A 173 7.90 -3.93 8.73
CA ASN A 173 7.65 -2.55 8.32
C ASN A 173 8.06 -1.55 9.40
N ASP A 174 8.18 -0.27 9.02
CA ASP A 174 8.66 0.75 9.96
C ASP A 174 7.70 0.93 11.15
N PHE A 175 6.40 0.76 10.93
CA PHE A 175 5.40 0.91 12.00
C PHE A 175 5.52 -0.20 13.03
N SER A 176 5.51 -1.48 12.62
CA SER A 176 5.66 -2.61 13.52
C SER A 176 6.98 -2.56 14.27
N ILE A 177 8.08 -2.21 13.60
CA ILE A 177 9.39 -2.02 14.23
C ILE A 177 9.31 -0.96 15.33
N TRP A 178 8.74 0.22 15.04
CA TRP A 178 8.62 1.28 16.05
C TRP A 178 7.74 0.88 17.23
N MET A 179 6.60 0.23 16.98
CA MET A 179 5.70 -0.25 18.03
C MET A 179 6.41 -1.25 18.95
N ARG A 180 7.23 -2.14 18.37
CA ARG A 180 8.01 -3.15 19.08
C ARG A 180 9.13 -2.53 19.90
N GLU A 181 9.93 -1.68 19.26
CA GLU A 181 11.20 -1.23 19.80
C GLU A 181 11.06 -0.02 20.72
N GLN A 182 10.20 0.94 20.35
CA GLN A 182 10.03 2.19 21.09
C GLN A 182 8.89 2.10 22.09
N LEU A 183 7.74 1.53 21.71
CA LEU A 183 6.57 1.45 22.61
C LEU A 183 6.47 0.14 23.40
N LYS A 184 7.32 -0.86 23.12
CA LYS A 184 7.30 -2.19 23.76
C LYS A 184 5.96 -2.91 23.63
N LYS A 185 5.25 -2.70 22.51
CA LYS A 185 3.97 -3.33 22.21
C LYS A 185 4.16 -4.48 21.23
N GLN A 186 4.65 -5.60 21.72
CA GLN A 186 5.01 -6.78 20.91
C GLN A 186 3.81 -7.32 20.12
N GLU A 187 2.69 -7.58 20.79
CA GLU A 187 1.47 -8.12 20.16
C GLU A 187 0.92 -7.17 19.08
N LEU A 188 0.93 -5.86 19.34
CA LEU A 188 0.53 -4.85 18.37
C LEU A 188 1.44 -4.85 17.14
N ALA A 189 2.75 -4.89 17.36
CA ALA A 189 3.73 -4.94 16.29
C ALA A 189 3.55 -6.17 15.41
N GLU A 190 3.28 -7.34 16.00
CA GLU A 190 3.03 -8.58 15.26
C GLU A 190 1.74 -8.53 14.46
N GLN A 191 0.67 -7.94 15.00
CA GLN A 191 -0.58 -7.73 14.27
C GLN A 191 -0.39 -6.81 13.06
N ILE A 192 0.38 -5.72 13.21
CA ILE A 192 0.68 -4.80 12.11
C ILE A 192 1.62 -5.43 11.07
N SER A 193 2.63 -6.18 11.52
CA SER A 193 3.58 -6.88 10.63
C SER A 193 2.89 -7.90 9.72
N ARG A 194 1.87 -8.60 10.24
CA ARG A 194 1.06 -9.59 9.53
C ARG A 194 -0.02 -9.01 8.62
N LEU A 195 -0.12 -7.68 8.47
CA LEU A 195 -1.03 -7.10 7.49
C LEU A 195 -0.62 -7.58 6.09
N ASP A 196 -1.59 -8.17 5.40
CA ASP A 196 -1.42 -8.55 4.01
C ASP A 196 -1.55 -7.30 3.14
N ILE A 197 -0.40 -6.78 2.72
CA ILE A 197 -0.29 -5.57 1.91
C ILE A 197 -0.57 -5.86 0.43
N ALA A 198 -0.57 -7.13 0.00
CA ALA A 198 -0.75 -7.49 -1.40
C ALA A 198 -2.23 -7.46 -1.83
N VAL A 199 -3.15 -7.61 -0.87
CA VAL A 199 -4.59 -7.77 -1.15
C VAL A 199 -5.44 -6.60 -0.66
N HIS A 200 -4.81 -5.54 -0.17
CA HIS A 200 -5.49 -4.35 0.33
C HIS A 200 -4.94 -3.05 -0.27
N SER A 201 -5.86 -2.15 -0.65
CA SER A 201 -5.47 -0.78 -1.03
C SER A 201 -4.88 -0.04 0.18
N LEU A 202 -4.14 1.05 -0.07
CA LEU A 202 -3.55 1.85 1.01
C LEU A 202 -4.62 2.45 1.94
N ASP A 203 -5.80 2.73 1.43
CA ASP A 203 -6.94 3.21 2.23
C ASP A 203 -7.53 2.08 3.11
N GLN A 204 -7.65 0.86 2.57
CA GLN A 204 -8.04 -0.32 3.35
C GLN A 204 -7.03 -0.63 4.44
N ILE A 205 -5.73 -0.53 4.14
CA ILE A 205 -4.67 -0.69 5.11
C ILE A 205 -4.78 0.38 6.19
N ARG A 206 -4.99 1.66 5.83
CA ARG A 206 -5.22 2.74 6.81
C ARG A 206 -6.41 2.43 7.73
N ALA A 207 -7.55 2.02 7.17
CA ALA A 207 -8.73 1.67 7.95
C ALA A 207 -8.46 0.51 8.92
N ARG A 208 -7.72 -0.51 8.49
CA ARG A 208 -7.29 -1.64 9.34
C ARG A 208 -6.34 -1.22 10.45
N LEU A 209 -5.39 -0.33 10.16
CA LEU A 209 -4.50 0.25 11.18
C LEU A 209 -5.32 0.98 12.25
N PHE A 210 -6.27 1.83 11.86
CA PHE A 210 -7.18 2.48 12.82
C PHE A 210 -7.94 1.47 13.69
N ALA A 211 -8.42 0.38 13.08
CA ALA A 211 -9.12 -0.69 13.81
C ALA A 211 -8.23 -1.34 14.88
N ILE A 212 -7.05 -1.81 14.47
CA ILE A 212 -6.08 -2.49 15.32
C ILE A 212 -5.64 -1.58 16.48
N LEU A 213 -5.27 -0.33 16.15
CA LEU A 213 -4.83 0.65 17.14
C LEU A 213 -5.95 1.05 18.10
N GLY A 214 -7.18 1.19 17.61
CA GLY A 214 -8.35 1.54 18.41
C GLY A 214 -8.68 0.45 19.42
N GLN A 215 -8.69 -0.82 18.98
CA GLN A 215 -8.87 -1.98 19.85
C GLN A 215 -7.78 -2.03 20.93
N HIS A 216 -6.52 -1.85 20.55
CA HIS A 216 -5.40 -1.87 21.50
C HIS A 216 -5.49 -0.74 22.54
N GLN A 217 -6.05 0.42 22.20
CA GLN A 217 -6.28 1.52 23.15
C GLN A 217 -7.57 1.39 23.97
N GLY A 218 -8.37 0.34 23.76
CA GLY A 218 -9.70 0.22 24.38
C GLY A 218 -10.69 1.28 23.90
N ILE A 219 -10.44 1.91 22.75
CA ILE A 219 -11.31 2.93 22.17
C ILE A 219 -12.53 2.21 21.58
N SER A 220 -13.73 2.59 22.04
CA SER A 220 -14.96 2.04 21.48
C SER A 220 -15.06 2.36 19.98
N ALA A 221 -15.71 1.49 19.21
CA ALA A 221 -15.87 1.70 17.76
C ALA A 221 -16.56 3.03 17.42
N LEU A 222 -17.50 3.48 18.25
CA LEU A 222 -18.18 4.77 18.07
C LEU A 222 -17.25 5.95 18.34
N GLU A 223 -16.34 5.82 19.30
CA GLU A 223 -15.36 6.86 19.59
C GLU A 223 -14.28 6.93 18.50
N LEU A 224 -13.84 5.78 17.98
CA LEU A 224 -12.95 5.73 16.82
C LEU A 224 -13.60 6.43 15.62
N VAL A 225 -14.87 6.14 15.37
CA VAL A 225 -15.67 6.80 14.32
C VAL A 225 -15.74 8.31 14.53
N ARG A 226 -15.91 8.80 15.77
CA ARG A 226 -15.90 10.24 16.05
C ARG A 226 -14.55 10.88 15.77
N ARG A 227 -13.44 10.22 16.11
CA ARG A 227 -12.08 10.69 15.81
C ARG A 227 -11.83 10.73 14.31
N VAL A 228 -12.23 9.69 13.58
CA VAL A 228 -12.17 9.65 12.11
C VAL A 228 -13.01 10.79 11.51
N ALA A 229 -14.20 11.09 12.05
CA ALA A 229 -15.06 12.18 11.55
C ALA A 229 -14.47 13.60 11.69
N GLN A 230 -13.33 13.75 12.39
CA GLN A 230 -12.61 15.01 12.54
C GLN A 230 -11.47 15.18 11.51
N LEU A 231 -11.16 14.12 10.75
CA LEU A 231 -10.15 14.13 9.71
C LEU A 231 -10.60 14.96 8.47
N PRO A 232 -9.68 15.29 7.54
CA PRO A 232 -10.01 15.94 6.27
C PRO A 232 -11.13 15.20 5.51
N VAL A 233 -12.01 15.95 4.81
CA VAL A 233 -13.26 15.44 4.25
C VAL A 233 -13.04 14.32 3.23
N ASP A 234 -12.06 14.48 2.37
CA ASP A 234 -11.60 13.50 1.38
C ASP A 234 -11.18 12.18 2.03
N MET A 235 -10.44 12.25 3.14
CA MET A 235 -10.05 11.06 3.89
C MET A 235 -11.26 10.38 4.55
N VAL A 236 -12.20 11.16 5.07
CA VAL A 236 -13.42 10.62 5.67
C VAL A 236 -14.28 9.90 4.64
N GLU A 237 -14.39 10.43 3.41
CA GLU A 237 -15.13 9.80 2.31
C GLU A 237 -14.49 8.48 1.86
N SER A 238 -13.16 8.44 1.76
CA SER A 238 -12.41 7.19 1.50
C SER A 238 -12.65 6.16 2.60
N LEU A 239 -12.45 6.54 3.88
CA LEU A 239 -12.65 5.63 5.02
C LEU A 239 -14.11 5.16 5.16
N LEU A 240 -15.10 6.01 4.85
CA LEU A 240 -16.52 5.63 4.83
C LEU A 240 -16.77 4.50 3.84
N THR A 241 -16.21 4.62 2.64
CA THR A 241 -16.34 3.61 1.58
C THR A 241 -15.74 2.29 2.04
N GLU A 242 -14.53 2.32 2.61
CA GLU A 242 -13.87 1.10 3.08
C GLU A 242 -14.58 0.47 4.29
N ILE A 243 -15.09 1.27 5.23
CA ILE A 243 -15.88 0.75 6.35
C ILE A 243 -17.13 0.02 5.86
N LEU A 244 -17.79 0.53 4.81
CA LEU A 244 -18.99 -0.07 4.25
C LEU A 244 -18.72 -1.39 3.50
N THR A 245 -17.55 -1.53 2.89
CA THR A 245 -17.14 -2.71 2.12
C THR A 245 -16.46 -3.79 2.98
N LEU A 246 -16.10 -3.47 4.24
CA LEU A 246 -15.50 -4.45 5.14
C LEU A 246 -16.38 -5.69 5.33
N PRO A 247 -15.80 -6.91 5.26
CA PRO A 247 -16.56 -8.13 5.53
C PRO A 247 -17.19 -8.08 6.93
N VAL A 248 -18.47 -8.46 7.05
CA VAL A 248 -19.21 -8.40 8.32
C VAL A 248 -18.47 -9.14 9.43
N ARG A 249 -17.86 -10.29 9.13
CA ARG A 249 -17.05 -11.04 10.10
C ARG A 249 -15.86 -10.23 10.60
N THR A 250 -15.19 -9.48 9.73
CA THR A 250 -14.07 -8.59 10.07
C THR A 250 -14.55 -7.46 10.98
N ALA A 251 -15.62 -6.76 10.60
CA ALA A 251 -16.17 -5.66 11.39
C ALA A 251 -16.70 -6.13 12.76
N THR A 252 -17.39 -7.27 12.81
CA THR A 252 -17.87 -7.86 14.07
C THR A 252 -16.72 -8.33 14.94
N ARG A 253 -15.66 -8.93 14.36
CA ARG A 253 -14.47 -9.35 15.09
C ARG A 253 -13.73 -8.17 15.72
N PHE A 254 -13.57 -7.07 15.00
CA PHE A 254 -12.80 -5.92 15.46
C PHE A 254 -13.59 -4.94 16.34
N TRP A 255 -14.89 -4.79 16.08
CA TRP A 255 -15.68 -3.72 16.71
C TRP A 255 -17.00 -4.17 17.36
N GLY A 256 -17.39 -5.45 17.23
CA GLY A 256 -18.67 -5.94 17.73
C GLY A 256 -19.89 -5.23 17.12
N LYS A 257 -19.71 -4.55 15.98
CA LYS A 257 -20.73 -3.75 15.28
C LYS A 257 -20.69 -4.07 13.78
N SER A 258 -21.85 -4.00 13.14
CA SER A 258 -21.93 -4.19 11.68
C SER A 258 -21.30 -3.01 10.93
N PRO A 259 -20.75 -3.24 9.72
CA PRO A 259 -20.27 -2.18 8.82
C PRO A 259 -21.27 -1.01 8.67
N ARG A 260 -22.55 -1.34 8.45
CA ARG A 260 -23.63 -0.37 8.31
C ARG A 260 -23.83 0.50 9.55
N THR A 261 -23.73 -0.09 10.75
CA THR A 261 -23.86 0.65 12.01
C THR A 261 -22.73 1.66 12.18
N LEU A 262 -21.49 1.28 11.84
CA LEU A 262 -20.32 2.16 11.92
C LEU A 262 -20.40 3.30 10.91
N ALA A 263 -20.77 3.00 9.67
CA ALA A 263 -20.96 4.01 8.63
C ALA A 263 -22.07 5.03 8.96
N HIS A 264 -23.17 4.56 9.55
CA HIS A 264 -24.24 5.45 10.02
C HIS A 264 -23.75 6.38 11.14
N ALA A 265 -23.01 5.84 12.12
CA ALA A 265 -22.42 6.64 13.19
C ALA A 265 -21.41 7.68 12.67
N LEU A 266 -20.64 7.33 11.65
CA LEU A 266 -19.68 8.23 11.00
C LEU A 266 -20.40 9.36 10.28
N THR A 267 -21.42 9.04 9.48
CA THR A 267 -22.27 10.03 8.80
C THR A 267 -22.92 11.00 9.79
N LYS A 268 -23.43 10.49 10.92
CA LYS A 268 -24.02 11.32 11.98
C LYS A 268 -23.00 12.24 12.63
N SER A 269 -21.79 11.74 12.90
CA SER A 269 -20.70 12.51 13.50
C SER A 269 -20.21 13.63 12.57
N ILE A 270 -20.08 13.36 11.27
CA ILE A 270 -19.73 14.38 10.26
C ILE A 270 -20.77 15.49 10.21
N LYS A 271 -22.07 15.14 10.18
CA LYS A 271 -23.18 16.11 10.20
C LYS A 271 -23.15 16.98 11.45
N HIS A 272 -22.85 16.39 12.61
CA HIS A 272 -22.74 17.12 13.87
C HIS A 272 -21.55 18.10 13.85
N ASN A 273 -20.36 17.66 13.42
CA ASN A 273 -19.17 18.50 13.29
C ASN A 273 -19.40 19.68 12.32
N ARG A 274 -20.08 19.45 11.18
CA ARG A 274 -20.44 20.52 10.23
C ARG A 274 -21.41 21.55 10.83
N LYS A 275 -22.37 21.13 11.66
CA LYS A 275 -23.28 22.05 12.36
C LYS A 275 -22.55 22.88 13.42
N GLY A 276 -21.66 22.28 14.21
CA GLY A 276 -20.88 22.99 15.23
C GLY A 276 -19.88 24.02 14.66
N ARG A 277 -19.28 23.74 13.49
CA ARG A 277 -18.44 24.73 12.78
C ARG A 277 -19.25 25.91 12.23
N ARG A 278 -20.49 25.68 11.78
CA ARG A 278 -21.38 26.74 11.29
C ARG A 278 -21.90 27.65 12.42
N SER A 279 -22.13 27.12 13.61
CA SER A 279 -22.55 27.94 14.78
C SER A 279 -21.41 28.77 15.38
N ASN A 280 -20.15 28.34 15.23
CA ASN A 280 -18.98 29.08 15.73
C ASN A 280 -18.38 30.05 14.70
N GLY A 281 -18.81 29.99 13.44
CA GLY A 281 -18.38 30.88 12.35
C GLY A 281 -19.26 32.12 12.14
N SER A 282 -20.24 32.34 13.02
CA SER A 282 -21.13 33.50 13.01
C SER A 282 -20.93 34.32 14.29
N GLY A 283 -19.78 34.98 14.40
CA GLY A 283 -19.53 36.11 15.32
C GLY A 283 -19.30 37.37 14.49
N PRO A 284 -19.83 38.54 14.89
CA PRO A 284 -20.00 39.68 13.99
C PRO A 284 -18.67 40.34 13.63
N ALA A 285 -18.64 40.92 12.43
CA ALA A 285 -17.66 41.91 11.98
C ALA A 285 -17.74 43.20 12.82
#